data_AF-A0A7V3SYR6-F1
#
_entry.id   AF-A0A7V3SYR6-F1
#
_cell.length_a   1.000
_cell.length_b   1.000
_cell.length_c   1.000
_cell.angle_alpha   90.00
_cell.angle_beta   90.00
_cell.angle_gamma   90.00
#
_symmetry.space_group_name_H-M   'P 1'
#
loop_
_entity.id
_entity.type
_entity.pdbx_description
1 polymer ?
#
loop_
_entity_poly.entity_id
_entity_poly.type
_entity_poly.pdbx_seq_one_letter_code
_entity_poly.pdbx_strand_id
1 'polypeptide(L)'
;LKVINYCINKAKENERFVSVCGEMASDPLAAVLLIGMGVDDLSVSPVYPVNLSGILCNISILEARELAVNALNCRGTGSVTSMFLKWLDTKPVYFRNLINI
;
A
#
# COMPACT_ATOMS: atom_id res chain seq x y z
N LEU A 1 6.69 -6.32 -5.18
CA LEU A 1 6.66 -6.29 -3.70
C LEU A 1 8.00 -6.67 -3.06
N LYS A 2 8.52 -7.90 -3.19
CA LYS A 2 9.76 -8.34 -2.51
C LYS A 2 11.00 -7.48 -2.82
N VAL A 3 11.21 -7.13 -4.08
CA VAL A 3 12.33 -6.26 -4.51
C VAL A 3 12.20 -4.87 -3.89
N ILE A 4 11.00 -4.29 -3.92
CA ILE A 4 10.72 -2.97 -3.32
C ILE A 4 11.00 -3.02 -1.81
N ASN A 5 10.51 -4.05 -1.11
CA ASN A 5 10.77 -4.24 0.31
C ASN A 5 12.27 -4.39 0.63
N TYR A 6 13.03 -5.08 -0.23
CA TYR A 6 14.49 -5.16 -0.10
C TYR A 6 15.14 -3.78 -0.22
N CYS A 7 14.77 -2.98 -1.22
CA CYS A 7 15.28 -1.62 -1.40
C CYS A 7 14.94 -0.73 -0.19
N ILE A 8 13.71 -0.80 0.33
CA ILE A 8 13.28 -0.05 1.51
C ILE A 8 14.13 -0.44 2.73
N ASN A 9 14.31 -1.73 2.99
CA ASN A 9 15.12 -2.19 4.11
C ASN A 9 16.57 -1.72 4.00
N LYS A 10 17.16 -1.80 2.80
CA LYS A 10 18.53 -1.32 2.57
C LYS A 10 18.67 0.19 2.70
N ALA A 11 17.69 0.95 2.28
CA ALA A 11 17.70 2.40 2.47
C ALA A 11 17.61 2.76 3.96
N LYS A 12 16.74 2.09 4.73
CA LYS A 12 16.61 2.27 6.19
C LYS A 12 17.90 1.95 6.94
N GLU A 13 18.58 0.87 6.58
CA GLU A 13 19.90 0.52 7.14
C GLU A 13 20.95 1.61 6.91
N ASN A 14 20.78 2.45 5.89
CA ASN A 14 21.72 3.52 5.51
C ASN A 14 21.17 4.92 5.80
N GLU A 15 20.08 5.03 6.59
CA GLU A 15 19.43 6.31 6.92
C GLU A 15 19.05 7.13 5.67
N ARG A 16 18.61 6.44 4.62
CA ARG A 16 18.14 7.04 3.36
C ARG A 16 16.63 6.89 3.20
N PHE A 17 16.02 7.88 2.56
CA PHE A 17 14.62 7.87 2.19
C PHE A 17 14.37 7.09 0.89
N VAL A 18 13.21 6.46 0.79
CA VAL A 18 12.71 5.82 -0.42
C VAL A 18 11.42 6.49 -0.86
N SER A 19 11.43 6.98 -2.09
CA SER A 19 10.22 7.40 -2.78
C SER A 19 9.88 6.39 -3.87
N VAL A 20 8.58 6.13 -4.07
CA VAL A 20 8.07 5.27 -5.14
C VAL A 20 7.23 6.11 -6.10
N CYS A 21 7.59 6.07 -7.38
CA CYS A 21 6.87 6.69 -8.48
C CYS A 21 6.27 5.64 -9.43
N GLY A 22 5.33 6.09 -10.27
CA GLY A 22 4.70 5.27 -11.31
C GLY A 22 3.26 4.87 -10.97
N GLU A 23 2.62 4.13 -11.89
CA GLU A 23 1.21 3.77 -11.78
C GLU A 23 0.89 2.97 -10.50
N MET A 24 1.82 2.12 -10.07
CA MET A 24 1.69 1.36 -8.83
C MET A 24 1.62 2.25 -7.57
N ALA A 25 2.24 3.44 -7.58
CA ALA A 25 2.10 4.37 -6.46
C ALA A 25 0.71 5.00 -6.38
N SER A 26 0.00 5.05 -7.52
CA SER A 26 -1.36 5.60 -7.63
C SER A 26 -2.45 4.52 -7.44
N ASP A 27 -2.08 3.24 -7.41
CA ASP A 27 -3.01 2.15 -7.13
C ASP A 27 -3.34 2.08 -5.63
N PRO A 28 -4.63 2.15 -5.23
CA PRO A 28 -5.06 2.10 -3.83
C PRO A 28 -4.47 0.94 -3.02
N LEU A 29 -4.53 -0.27 -3.57
CA LEU A 29 -4.02 -1.48 -2.91
C LEU A 29 -2.52 -1.35 -2.68
N ALA A 30 -1.78 -1.03 -3.74
CA ALA A 30 -0.34 -0.94 -3.69
C ALA A 30 0.12 0.19 -2.77
N ALA A 31 -0.54 1.35 -2.77
CA ALA A 31 -0.20 2.46 -1.87
C ALA A 31 -0.31 2.06 -0.39
N VAL A 32 -1.39 1.38 0.00
CA VAL A 32 -1.54 0.84 1.37
C VAL A 32 -0.40 -0.12 1.71
N LEU A 33 -0.06 -1.03 0.80
CA LEU A 33 1.04 -1.97 1.00
C LEU A 33 2.41 -1.28 1.06
N LEU A 34 2.65 -0.26 0.22
CA LEU A 34 3.92 0.48 0.16
C LEU A 34 4.14 1.31 1.43
N ILE A 35 3.12 1.99 1.92
CA ILE A 35 3.15 2.68 3.22
C ILE A 35 3.34 1.67 4.36
N GLY A 36 2.69 0.50 4.28
CA GLY A 36 2.88 -0.60 5.23
C GLY A 36 4.30 -1.16 5.26
N MET A 37 4.99 -1.20 4.11
CA MET A 37 6.42 -1.55 4.02
C MET A 37 7.33 -0.43 4.56
N GLY A 38 6.78 0.77 4.70
CA GLY A 38 7.44 1.98 5.18
C GLY A 38 8.28 2.63 4.09
N VAL A 39 7.69 2.82 2.92
CA VAL A 39 8.08 3.87 1.97
C VAL A 39 7.85 5.23 2.63
N ASP A 40 8.75 6.18 2.39
CA ASP A 40 8.67 7.53 2.97
C ASP A 40 7.74 8.43 2.14
N ASP A 41 7.82 8.33 0.81
CA ASP A 41 7.06 9.18 -0.12
C ASP A 41 6.45 8.41 -1.30
N LEU A 42 5.22 8.76 -1.68
CA LEU A 42 4.57 8.30 -2.91
C LEU A 42 4.45 9.47 -3.90
N SER A 43 5.06 9.31 -5.07
CA SER A 43 4.91 10.27 -6.18
C SER A 43 3.81 9.78 -7.12
N VAL A 44 2.66 10.46 -7.08
CA VAL A 44 1.44 10.06 -7.81
C VAL A 44 1.02 11.13 -8.81
N SER A 45 0.28 10.70 -9.84
CA SER A 45 -0.27 11.64 -10.82
C SER A 45 -1.31 12.57 -10.15
N PRO A 46 -1.38 13.86 -10.51
CA PRO A 46 -2.26 14.85 -9.87
C PRO A 46 -3.77 14.54 -9.91
N VAL A 47 -4.17 13.58 -10.75
CA VAL A 47 -5.58 13.15 -10.90
C VAL A 47 -6.03 12.20 -9.79
N TYR A 48 -5.08 11.50 -9.14
CA TYR A 48 -5.33 10.48 -8.12
C TYR A 48 -5.27 10.87 -6.62
N PRO A 49 -4.77 12.06 -6.18
CA PRO A 49 -4.49 12.30 -4.76
C PRO A 49 -5.72 12.22 -3.84
N VAL A 50 -6.90 12.67 -4.28
CA VAL A 50 -8.06 12.86 -3.40
C VAL A 50 -8.56 11.54 -2.80
N ASN A 51 -8.75 10.52 -3.65
CA ASN A 51 -9.20 9.21 -3.19
C ASN A 51 -8.08 8.49 -2.42
N LEU A 52 -6.83 8.65 -2.87
CA LEU A 52 -5.68 8.00 -2.26
C LEU A 52 -5.42 8.52 -0.84
N SER A 53 -5.43 9.83 -0.64
CA SER A 53 -5.30 10.42 0.70
C SER A 53 -6.47 10.03 1.59
N GLY A 54 -7.70 9.95 1.03
CA GLY A 54 -8.87 9.48 1.77
C GLY A 54 -8.67 8.05 2.30
N ILE A 55 -8.11 7.14 1.50
CA ILE A 55 -7.83 5.77 1.92
C ILE A 55 -6.74 5.75 3.00
N LEU A 56 -5.60 6.41 2.74
CA LEU A 56 -4.45 6.40 3.65
C LEU A 56 -4.75 7.04 5.01
N CYS A 57 -5.59 8.08 5.05
CA CYS A 57 -6.02 8.74 6.28
C CYS A 57 -7.07 7.94 7.08
N ASN A 58 -7.71 6.93 6.48
CA ASN A 58 -8.74 6.10 7.12
C ASN A 58 -8.24 4.71 7.56
N ILE A 59 -6.94 4.47 7.48
CA ILE A 59 -6.29 3.23 7.94
C ILE A 59 -5.22 3.53 8.98
N SER A 60 -5.00 2.60 9.90
CA SER A 60 -3.88 2.73 10.84
C SER A 60 -2.58 2.24 10.20
N ILE A 61 -1.45 2.82 10.61
CA ILE A 61 -0.14 2.35 10.14
C ILE A 61 0.16 0.91 10.59
N LEU A 62 -0.38 0.48 11.74
CA LEU A 62 -0.24 -0.90 12.22
C LEU A 62 -0.95 -1.88 11.28
N GLU A 63 -2.17 -1.54 10.89
CA GLU A 63 -2.93 -2.33 9.93
C GLU A 63 -2.25 -2.40 8.56
N ALA A 64 -1.75 -1.27 8.05
CA ALA A 64 -1.00 -1.25 6.80
C ALA A 64 0.25 -2.16 6.86
N ARG A 65 0.98 -2.14 7.98
CA ARG A 65 2.14 -3.00 8.22
C ARG A 65 1.77 -4.48 8.22
N GLU A 66 0.70 -4.85 8.92
CA GLU A 66 0.21 -6.25 8.93
C GLU A 66 -0.16 -6.73 7.52
N LEU A 67 -0.86 -5.91 6.75
CA LEU A 67 -1.19 -6.21 5.35
C LEU A 67 0.06 -6.39 4.50
N ALA A 68 1.06 -5.51 4.66
CA ALA A 68 2.32 -5.60 3.92
C ALA A 68 3.07 -6.90 4.23
N VAL A 69 3.16 -7.29 5.50
CA VAL A 69 3.79 -8.56 5.93
C VAL A 69 3.06 -9.75 5.32
N ASN A 70 1.73 -9.77 5.38
CA ASN A 70 0.93 -10.83 4.81
C ASN A 70 1.09 -10.92 3.28
N ALA A 71 1.08 -9.77 2.58
CA ALA A 71 1.28 -9.70 1.14
C ALA A 71 2.67 -10.21 0.70
N LEU A 72 3.72 -9.95 1.48
CA LEU A 72 5.08 -10.44 1.20
C LEU A 72 5.20 -11.97 1.31
N ASN A 73 4.36 -12.59 2.14
CA ASN A 73 4.30 -14.02 2.34
C ASN A 73 3.43 -14.75 1.30
N CYS A 74 2.62 -14.03 0.51
CA CYS A 74 1.82 -14.62 -0.56
C CYS A 74 2.69 -15.18 -1.71
N ARG A 75 2.25 -16.30 -2.29
CA ARG A 75 2.87 -16.92 -3.47
C ARG A 75 2.13 -16.53 -4.75
N GLY A 76 2.21 -15.25 -5.11
CA GLY A 76 1.69 -14.73 -6.39
C GLY A 76 0.63 -13.64 -6.22
N THR A 77 0.29 -13.00 -7.34
CA THR A 77 -0.61 -11.83 -7.40
C THR A 77 -2.04 -12.18 -6.97
N GLY A 78 -2.60 -13.31 -7.42
CA GLY A 78 -3.97 -13.72 -7.05
C GLY A 78 -4.17 -13.93 -5.54
N SER A 79 -3.15 -14.44 -4.83
CA SER A 79 -3.19 -14.55 -3.37
C SER A 79 -3.16 -13.19 -2.67
N VAL A 80 -2.42 -12.22 -3.22
CA VAL A 80 -2.41 -10.84 -2.68
C VAL A 80 -3.76 -10.16 -2.90
N THR A 81 -4.34 -10.29 -4.10
CA THR A 81 -5.65 -9.71 -4.41
C THR A 81 -6.75 -10.31 -3.53
N SER A 82 -6.79 -11.63 -3.38
CA SER A 82 -7.79 -12.29 -2.51
C SER A 82 -7.64 -11.91 -1.04
N MET A 83 -6.41 -11.75 -0.55
CA MET A 83 -6.15 -11.24 0.79
C MET A 83 -6.69 -9.81 0.97
N PHE A 84 -6.47 -8.94 -0.02
CA PHE A 84 -6.96 -7.57 0.04
C PHE A 84 -8.48 -7.48 -0.03
N LEU A 85 -9.14 -8.27 -0.87
CA LEU A 85 -10.60 -8.32 -0.92
C LEU A 85 -11.20 -8.71 0.42
N LYS A 86 -10.63 -9.73 1.08
CA LYS A 86 -11.04 -10.11 2.44
C LYS A 86 -10.85 -8.98 3.44
N TRP A 87 -9.77 -8.21 3.32
CA TRP A 87 -9.55 -7.04 4.16
C TRP A 87 -10.59 -5.95 3.88
N LEU A 88 -10.93 -5.69 2.61
CA LEU A 88 -11.96 -4.72 2.24
C LEU A 88 -13.35 -5.06 2.78
N ASP A 89 -13.69 -6.35 2.86
CA ASP A 89 -14.97 -6.79 3.43
C ASP A 89 -15.11 -6.43 4.92
N THR A 90 -13.99 -6.26 5.63
CA THR A 90 -14.01 -5.81 7.04
C THR A 90 -14.25 -4.31 7.19
N LYS A 91 -14.21 -3.55 6.09
CA LYS A 91 -14.29 -2.09 6.10
C LYS A 91 -15.71 -1.56 5.85
N PRO A 92 -16.05 -0.40 6.44
CA PRO A 92 -17.36 0.20 6.25
C PRO A 92 -17.60 0.56 4.78
N VAL A 93 -18.87 0.63 4.38
CA VAL A 93 -19.28 0.85 2.98
C VAL A 93 -18.67 2.13 2.39
N TYR A 94 -18.60 3.22 3.16
CA TYR A 94 -18.02 4.48 2.71
C TYR A 94 -16.55 4.32 2.30
N PHE A 95 -15.79 3.46 2.99
CA PHE A 95 -14.37 3.23 2.72
C PHE A 95 -14.20 2.44 1.43
N ARG A 96 -15.05 1.43 1.20
CA ARG A 96 -15.06 0.66 -0.05
C ARG A 96 -15.36 1.54 -1.26
N ASN A 97 -16.23 2.54 -1.12
CA ASN A 97 -16.54 3.50 -2.18
C ASN A 97 -15.34 4.39 -2.57
N LEU A 98 -14.34 4.58 -1.70
CA LEU A 98 -13.14 5.35 -2.03
C LEU A 98 -12.20 4.61 -2.99
N ILE A 99 -12.34 3.28 -3.10
CA ILE A 99 -11.38 2.41 -3.79
C ILE A 99 -11.80 2.17 -5.26
N ASN A 100 -12.99 2.63 -5.68
CA ASN A 100 -13.48 2.51 -7.06
C ASN A 100 -13.25 1.11 -7.68
N ILE A 101 -13.56 0.05 -6.92
CA ILE A 101 -13.59 -1.33 -7.43
C ILE A 101 -15.00 -1.63 -7.94
#